data_AF-A0A1G2EE09-F1
#
_entry.id   AF-A0A1G2EE09-F1
#
_cell.length_a   1.000
_cell.length_b   1.000
_cell.length_c   1.000
_cell.angle_alpha   90.00
_cell.angle_beta   90.00
_cell.angle_gamma   90.00
#
_symmetry.space_group_name_H-M   'P 1'
#
loop_
_entity.id
_entity.type
_entity.pdbx_description
1 polymer ?
#
loop_
_entity_poly.entity_id
_entity_poly.type
_entity_poly.pdbx_seq_one_letter_code
_entity_poly.pdbx_strand_id
1 'polypeptide(L)'
;MKKYMKFEEIVKLHPKRFTEECALISVYFTMNRIKDNWFLNYISAPGGAWQELKILKNQIERRFYIGKNEKRADLIMQKENAATLFYIAEAKEFFRLIMAERKKIDKSLNDIFSRLKGLRIGNIKPIYSYIIGINTSGLKGEFLNDAIQAEVDYIKKSINKLPRIDGGRVCILVYWDKYRTKFSLIFSEDFPEKFVAIFKGIFL
;
A
#
# COMPACT_ATOMS: atom_id res chain seq x y z
N MET A 1 2.53 -27.25 -24.55
CA MET A 1 1.45 -26.63 -23.74
C MET A 1 2.00 -26.27 -22.38
N LYS A 2 2.25 -24.99 -22.07
CA LYS A 2 2.59 -24.56 -20.71
C LYS A 2 1.34 -24.65 -19.84
N LYS A 3 1.35 -25.52 -18.83
CA LYS A 3 0.22 -25.78 -17.93
C LYS A 3 0.25 -24.71 -16.83
N TYR A 4 -0.75 -23.82 -16.83
CA TYR A 4 -0.87 -22.81 -15.77
C TYR A 4 -1.26 -23.48 -14.45
N MET A 5 -0.56 -23.15 -13.37
CA MET A 5 -0.93 -23.56 -12.01
C MET A 5 -2.25 -22.89 -11.61
N LYS A 6 -3.15 -23.66 -11.00
CA LYS A 6 -4.44 -23.15 -10.51
C LYS A 6 -4.21 -22.27 -9.28
N PHE A 7 -5.10 -21.31 -9.05
CA PHE A 7 -5.04 -20.42 -7.88
C PHE A 7 -4.96 -21.20 -6.56
N GLU A 8 -5.64 -22.35 -6.46
CA GLU A 8 -5.59 -23.22 -5.27
C GLU A 8 -4.22 -23.88 -5.07
N GLU A 9 -3.43 -24.08 -6.14
CA GLU A 9 -2.07 -24.62 -6.07
C GLU A 9 -1.07 -23.54 -5.66
N ILE A 10 -1.31 -22.29 -6.06
CA ILE A 10 -0.53 -21.11 -5.63
C ILE A 10 -0.70 -20.87 -4.13
N VAL A 11 -1.93 -21.01 -3.61
CA VAL A 11 -2.21 -20.88 -2.17
C VAL A 11 -1.54 -22.00 -1.35
N LYS A 12 -1.27 -23.18 -1.91
CA LYS A 12 -0.59 -24.27 -1.17
C LYS A 12 0.91 -24.08 -1.01
N LEU A 13 1.51 -23.09 -1.68
CA LEU A 13 2.95 -22.85 -1.64
C LEU A 13 3.42 -22.09 -0.39
N HIS A 14 2.54 -21.64 0.51
CA HIS A 14 2.88 -20.83 1.71
C HIS A 14 4.06 -21.38 2.53
N PRO A 15 5.27 -20.83 2.37
CA PRO A 15 6.34 -21.01 3.33
C PRO A 15 6.02 -20.10 4.52
N LYS A 16 6.14 -20.62 5.73
CA LYS A 16 5.86 -19.88 6.96
C LYS A 16 6.77 -18.63 7.05
N ARG A 17 6.18 -17.43 6.98
CA ARG A 17 6.68 -16.12 7.50
C ARG A 17 7.23 -15.05 6.53
N PHE A 18 6.59 -14.83 5.38
CA PHE A 18 6.49 -13.46 4.83
C PHE A 18 5.01 -13.07 4.87
N THR A 19 4.63 -12.16 5.78
CA THR A 19 3.24 -11.86 6.12
C THR A 19 2.83 -10.46 5.67
N GLU A 20 1.53 -10.18 5.77
CA GLU A 20 0.96 -8.84 5.60
C GLU A 20 1.69 -7.79 6.43
N GLU A 21 1.98 -8.09 7.71
CA GLU A 21 2.69 -7.18 8.60
C GLU A 21 4.13 -6.92 8.13
N CYS A 22 4.83 -7.95 7.63
CA CYS A 22 6.17 -7.78 7.08
C CYS A 22 6.16 -6.84 5.86
N ALA A 23 5.16 -6.96 4.98
CA ALA A 23 5.02 -6.09 3.82
C ALA A 23 4.72 -4.64 4.25
N LEU A 24 3.76 -4.45 5.15
CA LEU A 24 3.40 -3.14 5.71
C LEU A 24 4.61 -2.44 6.35
N ILE A 25 5.34 -3.16 7.22
CA ILE A 25 6.52 -2.65 7.92
C ILE A 25 7.62 -2.28 6.92
N SER A 26 7.88 -3.12 5.91
CA SER A 26 8.89 -2.85 4.88
C SER A 26 8.60 -1.56 4.11
N VAL A 27 7.34 -1.33 3.75
CA VAL A 27 6.90 -0.10 3.09
C VAL A 27 7.09 1.11 4.00
N TYR A 28 6.62 1.01 5.25
CA TYR A 28 6.78 2.07 6.25
C TYR A 28 8.26 2.47 6.44
N PHE A 29 9.16 1.50 6.63
CA PHE A 29 10.59 1.78 6.80
C PHE A 29 11.20 2.49 5.59
N THR A 30 10.86 2.03 4.38
CA THR A 30 11.39 2.60 3.14
C THR A 30 10.96 4.05 2.99
N MET A 31 9.68 4.37 3.23
CA MET A 31 9.15 5.73 3.12
C MET A 31 9.60 6.66 4.25
N ASN A 32 9.47 6.24 5.51
CA ASN A 32 9.71 7.14 6.66
C ASN A 32 11.19 7.27 7.03
N ARG A 33 11.94 6.17 7.06
CA ARG A 33 13.24 6.14 7.74
C ARG A 33 14.44 6.09 6.81
N ILE A 34 14.31 5.37 5.70
CA ILE A 34 15.48 5.04 4.89
C ILE A 34 15.65 6.01 3.72
N LYS A 35 14.56 6.43 3.04
CA LYS A 35 14.71 7.08 1.73
C LYS A 35 13.98 8.40 1.50
N ASP A 36 12.88 8.73 2.20
CA ASP A 36 12.09 9.90 1.78
C ASP A 36 11.28 10.62 2.88
N ASN A 37 11.66 10.54 4.16
CA ASN A 37 11.15 11.39 5.26
C ASN A 37 9.64 11.70 5.20
N TRP A 38 8.83 10.67 5.47
CA TRP A 38 7.38 10.76 5.54
C TRP A 38 6.89 10.68 6.97
N PHE A 39 6.24 11.73 7.46
CA PHE A 39 5.69 11.74 8.81
C PHE A 39 4.61 10.65 8.96
N LEU A 40 4.77 9.79 9.98
CA LEU A 40 3.79 8.76 10.31
C LEU A 40 2.57 9.38 10.99
N ASN A 41 1.44 9.44 10.30
CA ASN A 41 0.20 9.91 10.90
C ASN A 41 -0.49 8.80 11.70
N TYR A 42 -0.48 7.58 11.17
CA TYR A 42 -1.18 6.44 11.76
C TYR A 42 -0.63 5.14 11.19
N ILE A 43 -0.54 4.11 12.03
CA ILE A 43 -0.34 2.72 11.63
C ILE A 43 -1.26 1.84 12.47
N SER A 44 -2.00 0.94 11.82
CA SER A 44 -2.88 0.02 12.52
C SER A 44 -2.05 -1.08 13.16
N ALA A 45 -1.93 -1.06 14.49
CA ALA A 45 -1.33 -2.17 15.22
C ALA A 45 -2.30 -3.38 15.29
N PRO A 46 -1.82 -4.63 15.19
CA PRO A 46 -2.64 -5.81 15.43
C PRO A 46 -3.32 -5.74 16.81
N GLY A 47 -4.65 -5.92 16.87
CA GLY A 47 -5.40 -5.99 18.15
C GLY A 47 -6.54 -4.99 18.34
N GLY A 48 -6.76 -4.04 17.41
CA GLY A 48 -8.03 -3.31 17.31
C GLY A 48 -8.33 -2.30 18.43
N ALA A 49 -7.32 -1.88 19.20
CA ALA A 49 -7.43 -0.81 20.19
C ALA A 49 -7.84 0.54 19.55
N TRP A 50 -8.26 1.49 20.38
CA TRP A 50 -8.47 2.88 19.98
C TRP A 50 -7.18 3.44 19.38
N GLN A 51 -7.28 4.10 18.23
CA GLN A 51 -6.11 4.60 17.53
C GLN A 51 -6.21 6.11 17.28
N GLU A 52 -5.12 6.79 17.56
CA GLU A 52 -4.95 8.23 17.46
C GLU A 52 -4.24 8.57 16.15
N LEU A 53 -4.89 9.34 15.28
CA LEU A 53 -4.26 9.88 14.08
C LEU A 53 -3.60 11.22 14.40
N LYS A 54 -2.32 11.35 14.03
CA LYS A 54 -1.52 12.56 14.25
C LYS A 54 -1.33 13.30 12.93
N ILE A 55 -1.67 14.58 12.81
CA ILE A 55 -1.37 15.39 11.61
C ILE A 55 -0.37 16.49 11.95
N LEU A 56 0.60 16.70 11.07
CA LEU A 56 1.64 17.72 11.21
C LEU A 56 1.19 19.06 10.56
N LYS A 57 0.34 19.84 11.23
CA LYS A 57 -0.16 21.13 10.71
C LYS A 57 0.76 22.27 11.17
N ASN A 58 1.52 22.89 10.26
CA ASN A 58 2.49 23.94 10.61
C ASN A 58 3.43 23.49 11.76
N GLN A 59 3.90 22.24 11.72
CA GLN A 59 4.67 21.60 12.80
C GLN A 59 3.93 21.35 14.13
N ILE A 60 2.62 21.58 14.19
CA ILE A 60 1.79 21.30 15.38
C ILE A 60 1.01 20.00 15.15
N GLU A 61 1.16 19.07 16.09
CA GLU A 61 0.48 17.77 16.10
C GLU A 61 -1.00 17.93 16.49
N ARG A 62 -1.93 17.58 15.59
CA ARG A 62 -3.36 17.41 15.93
C ARG A 62 -3.72 15.94 16.00
N ARG A 63 -4.57 15.60 16.98
CA ARG A 63 -4.96 14.23 17.31
C ARG A 63 -6.47 14.03 17.11
N PHE A 64 -6.87 12.93 16.47
CA PHE A 64 -8.28 12.51 16.42
C PHE A 64 -8.43 11.00 16.35
N TYR A 65 -9.58 10.51 16.78
CA TYR A 65 -9.89 9.08 16.86
C TYR A 65 -10.36 8.52 15.53
N ILE A 66 -9.82 7.36 15.15
CA ILE A 66 -10.33 6.56 14.03
C ILE A 66 -11.38 5.58 14.56
N GLY A 67 -12.61 5.66 14.04
CA GLY A 67 -13.74 4.86 14.49
C GLY A 67 -13.69 3.41 13.95
N LYS A 68 -14.52 2.52 14.52
CA LYS A 68 -14.56 1.09 14.15
C LYS A 68 -14.81 0.82 12.66
N ASN A 69 -15.51 1.72 11.96
CA ASN A 69 -15.83 1.60 10.54
C ASN A 69 -14.68 2.02 9.61
N GLU A 70 -13.67 2.70 10.15
CA GLU A 70 -12.50 3.23 9.43
C GLU A 70 -11.24 2.35 9.66
N LYS A 71 -11.42 1.18 10.30
CA LYS A 71 -10.37 0.21 10.67
C LYS A 71 -9.79 -0.59 9.48
N ARG A 72 -9.90 -0.08 8.25
CA ARG A 72 -9.38 -0.73 7.03
C ARG A 72 -8.46 0.17 6.22
N ALA A 73 -7.76 1.05 6.93
CA ALA A 73 -6.48 1.56 6.46
C ALA A 73 -5.46 1.10 7.49
N ASP A 74 -4.32 0.60 7.02
CA ASP A 74 -3.26 0.10 7.87
C ASP A 74 -2.13 1.10 8.05
N LEU A 75 -1.95 2.03 7.11
CA LEU A 75 -0.87 3.02 7.16
C LEU A 75 -1.31 4.35 6.56
N ILE A 76 -1.08 5.43 7.29
CA ILE A 76 -1.33 6.80 6.83
C ILE A 76 -0.07 7.61 7.10
N MET A 77 0.42 8.26 6.05
CA MET A 77 1.63 9.06 6.09
C MET A 77 1.44 10.37 5.35
N GLN A 78 2.22 11.37 5.75
CA GLN A 78 2.19 12.71 5.19
C GLN A 78 3.60 13.11 4.82
N LYS A 79 3.79 13.58 3.59
CA LYS A 79 5.09 14.09 3.17
C LYS A 79 5.39 15.38 3.91
N GLU A 80 6.51 15.44 4.64
CA GLU A 80 6.83 16.58 5.51
C GLU A 80 6.97 17.89 4.72
N ASN A 81 7.74 17.85 3.63
CA ASN A 81 7.99 19.01 2.76
C ASN A 81 6.85 19.29 1.75
N ALA A 82 5.84 18.43 1.70
CA ALA A 82 4.67 18.59 0.84
C ALA A 82 3.43 18.18 1.65
N ALA A 83 3.13 18.97 2.68
CA ALA A 83 2.15 18.63 3.71
C ALA A 83 0.69 18.46 3.19
N THR A 84 0.44 18.71 1.90
CA THR A 84 -0.81 18.43 1.18
C THR A 84 -0.81 17.06 0.49
N LEU A 85 0.26 16.28 0.60
CA LEU A 85 0.38 14.94 0.04
C LEU A 85 0.24 13.91 1.15
N PHE A 86 -0.83 13.11 1.05
CA PHE A 86 -1.12 12.02 1.98
C PHE A 86 -1.06 10.69 1.25
N TYR A 87 -0.36 9.75 1.86
CA TYR A 87 -0.31 8.36 1.48
C TYR A 87 -1.21 7.58 2.45
N ILE A 88 -2.22 6.91 1.92
CA ILE A 88 -3.20 6.14 2.71
C ILE A 88 -3.22 4.73 2.12
N ALA A 89 -2.86 3.74 2.92
CA ALA A 89 -2.66 2.39 2.46
C ALA A 89 -3.45 1.35 3.26
N GLU A 90 -3.87 0.31 2.57
CA GLU A 90 -4.35 -0.95 3.15
C GLU A 90 -3.39 -2.06 2.77
N ALA A 91 -2.98 -2.88 3.74
CA ALA A 91 -2.20 -4.07 3.50
C ALA A 91 -3.12 -5.31 3.46
N LYS A 92 -2.82 -6.24 2.57
CA LYS A 92 -3.40 -7.59 2.57
C LYS A 92 -2.35 -8.58 2.13
N GLU A 93 -2.54 -9.84 2.52
CA GLU A 93 -1.69 -10.93 2.01
C GLU A 93 -1.72 -11.02 0.48
N PHE A 94 -2.88 -10.83 -0.15
CA PHE A 94 -3.01 -10.91 -1.62
C PHE A 94 -3.86 -9.79 -2.21
N PHE A 95 -3.54 -9.40 -3.45
CA PHE A 95 -4.33 -8.42 -4.19
C PHE A 95 -5.78 -8.85 -4.42
N ARG A 96 -6.03 -10.17 -4.53
CA ARG A 96 -7.37 -10.71 -4.70
C ARG A 96 -8.26 -10.43 -3.48
N LEU A 97 -7.69 -10.40 -2.28
CA LEU A 97 -8.41 -10.00 -1.06
C LEU A 97 -8.76 -8.51 -1.06
N ILE A 98 -7.82 -7.65 -1.51
CA ILE A 98 -8.10 -6.23 -1.75
C ILE A 98 -9.30 -6.08 -2.70
N MET A 99 -9.33 -6.85 -3.79
CA MET A 99 -10.42 -6.79 -4.77
C MET A 99 -11.75 -7.31 -4.21
N ALA A 100 -11.73 -8.39 -3.43
CA ALA A 100 -12.93 -8.95 -2.80
C ALA A 100 -13.56 -7.99 -1.78
N GLU A 101 -12.74 -7.27 -1.02
CA GLU A 101 -13.20 -6.31 -0.01
C GLU A 101 -13.24 -4.87 -0.53
N ARG A 102 -13.06 -4.68 -1.84
CA ARG A 102 -12.70 -3.40 -2.44
C ARG A 102 -13.59 -2.24 -1.99
N LYS A 103 -14.90 -2.40 -2.09
CA LYS A 103 -15.87 -1.34 -1.73
C LYS A 103 -15.72 -0.89 -0.29
N LYS A 104 -15.41 -1.81 0.64
CA LYS A 104 -15.23 -1.50 2.07
C LYS A 104 -13.92 -0.75 2.30
N ILE A 105 -12.83 -1.24 1.69
CA ILE A 105 -11.51 -0.57 1.74
C ILE A 105 -11.63 0.84 1.17
N ASP A 106 -12.23 0.98 -0.02
CA ASP A 106 -12.40 2.26 -0.69
C ASP A 106 -13.13 3.29 0.15
N LYS A 107 -14.24 2.85 0.73
CA LYS A 107 -15.04 3.66 1.63
C LYS A 107 -14.20 4.09 2.84
N SER A 108 -13.46 3.17 3.46
CA SER A 108 -12.59 3.48 4.59
C SER A 108 -11.52 4.51 4.24
N LEU A 109 -10.80 4.32 3.13
CA LEU A 109 -9.78 5.26 2.67
C LEU A 109 -10.38 6.65 2.37
N ASN A 110 -11.57 6.68 1.77
CA ASN A 110 -12.29 7.92 1.47
C ASN A 110 -12.83 8.64 2.70
N ASP A 111 -13.38 7.91 3.68
CA ASP A 111 -13.89 8.47 4.93
C ASP A 111 -12.73 9.10 5.72
N ILE A 112 -11.59 8.40 5.82
CA ILE A 112 -10.36 8.91 6.41
C ILE A 112 -9.89 10.17 5.67
N PHE A 113 -9.79 10.12 4.34
CA PHE A 113 -9.34 11.26 3.55
C PHE A 113 -10.26 12.47 3.70
N SER A 114 -11.58 12.26 3.75
CA SER A 114 -12.57 13.33 3.94
C SER A 114 -12.36 14.04 5.28
N ARG A 115 -12.01 13.30 6.34
CA ARG A 115 -11.63 13.89 7.63
C ARG A 115 -10.32 14.66 7.55
N LEU A 116 -9.29 14.11 6.90
CA LEU A 116 -8.02 14.80 6.68
C LEU A 116 -8.22 16.13 5.94
N LYS A 117 -9.09 16.13 4.93
CA LYS A 117 -9.44 17.32 4.15
C LYS A 117 -10.12 18.40 5.00
N GLY A 118 -11.00 18.02 5.92
CA GLY A 118 -11.61 18.97 6.87
C GLY A 118 -10.61 19.63 7.84
N LEU A 119 -9.43 19.04 8.03
CA LEU A 119 -8.43 19.51 9.00
C LEU A 119 -7.37 20.43 8.41
N ARG A 120 -7.31 20.55 7.07
CA ARG A 120 -6.27 21.31 6.36
C ARG A 120 -6.87 22.27 5.34
N ILE A 121 -6.17 23.40 5.18
CA ILE A 121 -6.48 24.40 4.18
C ILE A 121 -5.62 24.09 2.95
N GLY A 122 -6.23 24.05 1.76
CA GLY A 122 -5.54 23.83 0.48
C GLY A 122 -6.02 22.62 -0.31
N ASN A 123 -5.48 22.45 -1.52
CA ASN A 123 -5.81 21.33 -2.39
C ASN A 123 -4.98 20.10 -2.00
N ILE A 124 -5.58 19.19 -1.23
CA ILE A 124 -4.96 17.94 -0.80
C ILE A 124 -5.30 16.86 -1.81
N LYS A 125 -4.32 16.05 -2.20
CA LYS A 125 -4.54 14.89 -3.09
C LYS A 125 -4.17 13.60 -2.36
N PRO A 126 -5.08 12.62 -2.27
CA PRO A 126 -4.76 11.35 -1.64
C PRO A 126 -4.06 10.44 -2.65
N ILE A 127 -2.98 9.81 -2.22
CA ILE A 127 -2.43 8.62 -2.87
C ILE A 127 -3.02 7.42 -2.15
N TYR A 128 -3.88 6.66 -2.83
CA TYR A 128 -4.38 5.40 -2.30
C TYR A 128 -3.43 4.28 -2.68
N SER A 129 -3.06 3.48 -1.69
CA SER A 129 -2.12 2.39 -1.88
C SER A 129 -2.67 1.07 -1.41
N TYR A 130 -2.32 0.03 -2.15
CA TYR A 130 -2.48 -1.34 -1.69
C TYR A 130 -1.09 -1.93 -1.50
N ILE A 131 -0.84 -2.46 -0.31
CA ILE A 131 0.40 -3.13 0.02
C ILE A 131 0.11 -4.61 0.04
N ILE A 132 0.84 -5.38 -0.75
CA ILE A 132 0.68 -6.83 -0.80
C ILE A 132 2.03 -7.51 -0.62
N GLY A 133 2.01 -8.64 0.07
CA GLY A 133 3.20 -9.44 0.30
C GLY A 133 3.10 -10.79 -0.37
N ILE A 134 4.01 -11.11 -1.29
CA ILE A 134 4.12 -12.49 -1.81
C ILE A 134 5.34 -13.15 -1.20
N ASN A 135 5.14 -14.33 -0.60
CA ASN A 135 6.26 -15.14 -0.16
C ASN A 135 6.85 -15.89 -1.36
N THR A 136 8.05 -15.50 -1.74
CA THR A 136 8.84 -16.07 -2.82
C THR A 136 9.92 -17.04 -2.31
N SER A 137 9.91 -17.39 -1.02
CA SER A 137 10.87 -18.33 -0.43
C SER A 137 10.79 -19.68 -1.13
N GLY A 138 11.92 -20.17 -1.63
CA GLY A 138 12.01 -21.43 -2.36
C GLY A 138 11.84 -21.30 -3.88
N LEU A 139 11.37 -20.16 -4.39
CA LEU A 139 11.35 -19.87 -5.82
C LEU A 139 12.72 -19.35 -6.27
N LYS A 140 13.18 -19.76 -7.46
CA LYS A 140 14.48 -19.37 -8.03
C LYS A 140 14.40 -19.22 -9.55
N GLY A 141 15.31 -18.41 -10.10
CA GLY A 141 15.49 -18.27 -11.54
C GLY A 141 14.23 -17.80 -12.26
N GLU A 142 13.94 -18.40 -13.42
CA GLU A 142 12.79 -18.03 -14.25
C GLU A 142 11.45 -18.21 -13.53
N PHE A 143 11.28 -19.24 -12.70
CA PHE A 143 10.05 -19.46 -11.96
C PHE A 143 9.70 -18.32 -10.99
N LEU A 144 10.72 -17.73 -10.35
CA LEU A 144 10.54 -16.56 -9.49
C LEU A 144 10.05 -15.37 -10.31
N ASN A 145 10.71 -15.11 -11.45
CA ASN A 145 10.36 -13.99 -12.33
C ASN A 145 8.95 -14.16 -12.91
N ASP A 146 8.59 -15.36 -13.37
CA ASP A 146 7.28 -15.68 -13.91
C ASP A 146 6.18 -15.47 -12.86
N ALA A 147 6.41 -15.91 -11.60
CA ALA A 147 5.45 -15.72 -10.52
C ALA A 147 5.24 -14.23 -10.19
N ILE A 148 6.32 -13.46 -10.09
CA ILE A 148 6.23 -12.00 -9.85
C ILE A 148 5.52 -11.32 -11.02
N GLN A 149 5.88 -11.65 -12.25
CA GLN A 149 5.31 -11.01 -13.44
C GLN A 149 3.81 -11.34 -13.59
N ALA A 150 3.41 -12.57 -13.32
CA ALA A 150 2.00 -12.96 -13.33
C ALA A 150 1.16 -12.14 -12.33
N GLU A 151 1.68 -11.88 -11.13
CA GLU A 151 1.02 -11.01 -10.16
C GLU A 151 1.01 -9.55 -10.61
N VAL A 152 2.13 -9.03 -11.11
CA VAL A 152 2.21 -7.67 -11.67
C VAL A 152 1.16 -7.46 -12.76
N ASP A 153 1.03 -8.39 -13.69
CA ASP A 153 0.08 -8.32 -14.81
C ASP A 153 -1.37 -8.37 -14.31
N TYR A 154 -1.65 -9.24 -13.34
CA TYR A 154 -2.97 -9.33 -12.71
C TYR A 154 -3.36 -8.02 -12.00
N ILE A 155 -2.43 -7.46 -11.23
CA ILE A 155 -2.63 -6.19 -10.52
C ILE A 155 -2.85 -5.07 -11.53
N LYS A 156 -1.99 -4.95 -12.55
CA LYS A 156 -2.09 -3.91 -13.58
C LYS A 156 -3.44 -3.95 -14.30
N LYS A 157 -3.89 -5.15 -14.70
CA LYS A 157 -5.20 -5.34 -15.33
C LYS A 157 -6.37 -4.96 -14.41
N SER A 158 -6.21 -5.17 -13.11
CA SER A 158 -7.29 -4.99 -12.14
C SER A 158 -7.36 -3.56 -11.61
N ILE A 159 -6.22 -2.92 -11.33
CA ILE A 159 -6.14 -1.57 -10.78
C ILE A 159 -6.67 -0.52 -11.76
N ASN A 160 -6.44 -0.71 -13.07
CA ASN A 160 -6.94 0.19 -14.12
C ASN A 160 -8.44 0.10 -14.37
N LYS A 161 -9.12 -0.92 -13.82
CA LYS A 161 -10.58 -1.04 -13.87
C LYS A 161 -11.28 -0.34 -12.71
N LEU A 162 -10.52 0.19 -11.76
CA LEU A 162 -11.08 0.88 -10.59
C LEU A 162 -11.50 2.31 -10.96
N PRO A 163 -12.51 2.88 -10.28
CA PRO A 163 -12.91 4.27 -10.49
C PRO A 163 -11.76 5.24 -10.26
N ARG A 164 -11.57 6.28 -11.09
CA ARG A 164 -10.45 7.22 -10.96
C ARG A 164 -10.42 7.97 -9.61
N ILE A 165 -9.22 8.37 -9.19
CA ILE A 165 -8.99 9.18 -7.98
C ILE A 165 -7.94 10.26 -8.30
N ASP A 166 -8.16 11.48 -7.81
CA ASP A 166 -7.34 12.67 -8.12
C ASP A 166 -5.83 12.55 -7.87
N GLY A 167 -5.41 11.76 -6.88
CA GLY A 167 -4.00 11.48 -6.60
C GLY A 167 -3.52 10.12 -7.11
N GLY A 168 -4.41 9.35 -7.75
CA GLY A 168 -4.14 8.03 -8.32
C GLY A 168 -4.07 6.90 -7.30
N ARG A 169 -3.86 5.69 -7.83
CA ARG A 169 -3.57 4.49 -7.04
C ARG A 169 -2.22 3.88 -7.36
N VAL A 170 -1.59 3.32 -6.34
CA VAL A 170 -0.41 2.48 -6.48
C VAL A 170 -0.64 1.16 -5.75
N CYS A 171 -0.19 0.06 -6.33
CA CYS A 171 -0.03 -1.20 -5.64
C CYS A 171 1.46 -1.45 -5.46
N ILE A 172 1.87 -1.67 -4.22
CA ILE A 172 3.24 -2.03 -3.87
C ILE A 172 3.26 -3.53 -3.61
N LEU A 173 3.80 -4.27 -4.57
CA LEU A 173 4.07 -5.70 -4.42
C LEU A 173 5.43 -5.86 -3.74
N VAL A 174 5.39 -6.37 -2.51
CA VAL A 174 6.57 -6.66 -1.70
C VAL A 174 6.87 -8.15 -1.79
N TYR A 175 8.13 -8.50 -2.06
CA TYR A 175 8.55 -9.89 -2.19
C TYR A 175 9.99 -10.09 -1.71
N TRP A 176 10.34 -11.34 -1.41
CA TRP A 176 11.66 -11.70 -0.91
C TRP A 176 12.52 -12.32 -2.00
N ASP A 177 13.56 -11.63 -2.46
CA ASP A 177 14.48 -12.20 -3.45
C ASP A 177 15.87 -12.37 -2.85
N LYS A 178 16.34 -13.63 -2.83
CA LYS A 178 17.57 -14.09 -2.19
C LYS A 178 17.57 -13.79 -0.69
N TYR A 179 18.04 -12.61 -0.30
CA TYR A 179 18.28 -12.19 1.08
C TYR A 179 17.79 -10.77 1.36
N ARG A 180 16.97 -10.19 0.46
CA ARG A 180 16.46 -8.84 0.65
C ARG A 180 15.02 -8.71 0.21
N THR A 181 14.31 -7.82 0.89
CA THR A 181 13.02 -7.33 0.45
C THR A 181 13.20 -6.56 -0.86
N LYS A 182 12.37 -6.86 -1.83
CA LYS A 182 12.25 -6.15 -3.11
C LYS A 182 10.82 -5.67 -3.31
N PHE A 183 10.69 -4.71 -4.21
CA PHE A 183 9.44 -4.04 -4.51
C PHE A 183 9.19 -4.07 -6.01
N SER A 184 7.93 -4.25 -6.38
CA SER A 184 7.41 -3.90 -7.70
C SER A 184 6.31 -2.87 -7.49
N LEU A 185 6.38 -1.77 -8.25
CA LEU A 185 5.42 -0.68 -8.18
C LEU A 185 4.50 -0.76 -9.39
N ILE A 186 3.20 -0.89 -9.13
CA ILE A 186 2.18 -0.93 -10.18
C ILE A 186 1.26 0.27 -9.98
N PHE A 187 1.32 1.21 -10.89
CA PHE A 187 0.54 2.45 -10.84
C PHE A 187 -0.73 2.31 -11.70
N SER A 188 -1.81 2.95 -11.27
CA SER A 188 -2.98 3.13 -12.13
C SER A 188 -2.66 4.08 -13.28
N GLU A 189 -3.38 3.97 -14.40
CA GLU A 189 -3.19 4.83 -15.58
C GLU A 189 -3.38 6.33 -15.29
N ASP A 190 -4.21 6.68 -14.30
CA ASP A 190 -4.44 8.05 -13.85
C ASP A 190 -3.41 8.54 -12.82
N PHE A 191 -2.39 7.74 -12.48
CA PHE A 191 -1.39 8.12 -11.49
C PHE A 191 -0.47 9.23 -12.03
N PRO A 192 -0.31 10.37 -11.31
CA PRO A 192 0.52 11.46 -11.81
C PRO A 192 2.00 11.07 -11.96
N GLU A 193 2.58 11.33 -13.14
CA GLU A 193 3.99 10.98 -13.46
C GLU A 193 5.00 11.52 -12.45
N LYS A 194 4.81 12.75 -11.96
CA LYS A 194 5.67 13.33 -10.93
C LYS A 194 5.74 12.46 -9.66
N PHE A 195 4.63 11.81 -9.31
CA PHE A 195 4.57 10.91 -8.16
C PHE A 195 5.14 9.53 -8.51
N VAL A 196 5.02 9.06 -9.77
CA VAL A 196 5.70 7.84 -10.22
C VAL A 196 7.20 7.95 -9.99
N ALA A 197 7.81 9.06 -10.40
CA ALA A 197 9.25 9.28 -10.23
C ALA A 197 9.67 9.26 -8.75
N ILE A 198 8.90 9.91 -7.88
CA ILE A 198 9.11 9.91 -6.43
C ILE A 198 9.09 8.47 -5.89
N PHE A 199 8.02 7.71 -6.16
CA PHE A 199 7.89 6.35 -5.66
C PHE A 199 8.98 5.43 -6.19
N LYS A 200 9.40 5.58 -7.46
CA LYS A 200 10.53 4.81 -8.00
C LYS A 200 11.82 5.14 -7.26
N GLY A 201 12.12 6.40 -6.98
CA GLY A 201 13.30 6.79 -6.18
C GLY A 201 13.27 6.26 -4.75
N ILE A 202 12.07 6.08 -4.18
CA ILE A 202 11.88 5.47 -2.87
C ILE A 202 12.08 3.95 -2.94
N PHE A 203 11.47 3.22 -3.85
CA PHE A 203 11.40 1.76 -3.72
C PHE A 203 12.36 0.97 -4.60
N LEU A 204 12.74 1.50 -5.76
CA LEU A 204 13.61 0.84 -6.73
C LEU A 204 15.06 1.37 -6.64
#